data_AF-A0A2A2TKK2-F1
#
_entry.id   AF-A0A2A2TKK2-F1
#
_cell.length_a   1.000
_cell.length_b   1.000
_cell.length_c   1.000
_cell.angle_alpha   90.00
_cell.angle_beta   90.00
_cell.angle_gamma   90.00
#
_symmetry.space_group_name_H-M   'P 1'
#
loop_
_entity.id
_entity.type
_entity.pdbx_description
1 polymer ?
#
loop_
_entity_poly.entity_id
_entity_poly.type
_entity_poly.pdbx_seq_one_letter_code
_entity_poly.pdbx_strand_id
1 'polypeptide(L)'
;MSKKIQYRFTNNPDIQPQNPHPDAPKEPEPYIASEELIKAVNLAIYLRRPLLIEGEAGCGKTRLASAVAYELGLPFYRWDIRSTTKAKEG
;
A
#
# COMPACT_ATOMS: atom_id res chain seq x y z
N MET A 1 23.35 -12.09 12.33
CA MET A 1 22.90 -10.68 12.30
C MET A 1 21.76 -10.56 11.29
N SER A 2 20.50 -10.51 11.73
CA SER A 2 19.37 -10.29 10.81
C SER A 2 19.41 -8.86 10.29
N LYS A 3 19.57 -8.71 8.98
CA LYS A 3 19.44 -7.42 8.29
C LYS A 3 18.02 -6.90 8.57
N LYS A 4 17.89 -5.81 9.32
CA LYS A 4 16.59 -5.21 9.62
C LYS A 4 16.06 -4.65 8.30
N ILE A 5 15.10 -5.35 7.68
CA ILE A 5 14.44 -4.85 6.46
C ILE A 5 13.70 -3.58 6.86
N GLN A 6 14.15 -2.43 6.35
CA GLN A 6 13.46 -1.17 6.52
C GLN A 6 12.56 -0.96 5.31
N TYR A 7 11.26 -1.17 5.51
CA TYR A 7 10.26 -0.79 4.54
C TYR A 7 10.16 0.74 4.51
N ARG A 8 10.39 1.33 3.35
CA ARG A 8 10.29 2.76 3.12
C ARG A 8 9.64 3.00 1.76
N PHE A 9 8.49 3.65 1.79
CA PHE A 9 7.77 4.05 0.60
C PHE A 9 8.28 5.40 0.11
N THR A 10 8.61 5.50 -1.18
CA THR A 10 9.16 6.69 -1.84
C THR A 10 8.27 7.20 -2.97
N ASN A 11 7.21 6.47 -3.31
CA ASN A 11 6.30 6.75 -4.42
C ASN A 11 7.02 6.75 -5.78
N ASN A 12 7.93 5.79 -5.98
CA ASN A 12 8.67 5.60 -7.23
C ASN A 12 8.24 4.29 -7.91
N PRO A 13 7.51 4.35 -9.04
CA PRO A 13 6.98 3.15 -9.72
C PRO A 13 8.07 2.30 -10.40
N ASP A 14 9.29 2.82 -10.55
CA ASP A 14 10.40 2.07 -11.16
C ASP A 14 11.13 1.18 -10.13
N ILE A 15 10.74 1.25 -8.86
CA ILE A 15 11.35 0.49 -7.76
C ILE A 15 10.46 -0.67 -7.38
N GLN A 16 11.03 -1.88 -7.39
CA GLN A 16 10.48 -3.06 -6.75
C GLN A 16 11.66 -3.92 -6.23
N PRO A 17 11.54 -4.58 -5.06
CA PRO A 17 12.58 -5.52 -4.61
C PRO A 17 12.75 -6.68 -5.61
N GLN A 18 13.98 -7.20 -5.73
CA GLN A 18 14.31 -8.32 -6.65
C GLN A 18 13.48 -9.58 -6.38
N ASN A 19 13.12 -9.82 -5.11
CA ASN A 19 12.30 -10.95 -4.68
C ASN A 19 11.04 -10.42 -3.96
N PRO A 20 10.02 -9.96 -4.69
CA PRO A 20 8.77 -9.52 -4.07
C PRO A 20 7.97 -10.73 -3.57
N HIS A 21 6.98 -10.47 -2.71
CA HIS A 21 6.02 -11.49 -2.33
C HIS A 21 5.27 -12.02 -3.56
N PRO A 22 4.91 -13.32 -3.63
CA PRO A 22 4.15 -13.88 -4.75
C PRO A 22 2.81 -13.17 -5.03
N ASP A 23 2.15 -12.72 -3.95
CA ASP A 23 0.88 -11.97 -3.99
C ASP A 23 1.06 -10.45 -4.03
N ALA A 24 2.27 -9.96 -4.34
CA ALA A 24 2.47 -8.54 -4.59
C ALA A 24 1.90 -8.14 -5.97
N PRO A 25 1.50 -6.88 -6.17
CA PRO A 25 1.20 -6.38 -7.50
C PRO A 25 2.40 -6.56 -8.43
N LYS A 26 2.15 -7.03 -9.66
CA LYS A 26 3.19 -7.31 -10.66
C LYS A 26 3.46 -6.14 -11.60
N GLU A 27 2.47 -5.28 -11.75
CA GLU A 27 2.55 -4.09 -12.60
C GLU A 27 2.68 -2.85 -11.73
N PRO A 28 3.49 -1.86 -12.14
CA PRO A 28 3.59 -0.60 -11.43
C PRO A 28 2.22 0.10 -11.42
N GLU A 29 1.86 0.69 -10.29
CA GLU A 29 0.70 1.57 -10.17
C GLU A 29 1.19 3.02 -10.08
N PRO A 30 1.14 3.80 -11.17
CA PRO A 30 1.51 5.20 -11.14
C PRO A 30 0.61 5.97 -10.18
N TYR A 31 1.20 6.55 -9.15
CA TYR A 31 0.49 7.34 -8.16
C TYR A 31 1.23 8.66 -7.92
N ILE A 32 0.49 9.74 -7.72
CA ILE A 32 1.05 11.06 -7.39
C ILE A 32 0.73 11.31 -5.91
N ALA A 33 1.68 11.02 -5.04
CA ALA A 33 1.55 11.29 -3.61
C ALA A 33 2.17 12.64 -3.25
N SER A 34 1.52 13.37 -2.35
CA SER A 34 2.16 14.51 -1.67
C SER A 34 3.23 14.00 -0.70
N GLU A 35 4.18 14.86 -0.34
CA GLU A 35 5.19 14.52 0.69
C GLU A 35 4.56 14.15 2.03
N GLU A 36 3.45 14.80 2.40
CA GLU A 36 2.72 14.52 3.63
C GLU A 36 2.11 13.12 3.63
N LEU A 37 1.55 12.69 2.49
CA LEU A 37 1.00 11.35 2.35
C LEU A 37 2.10 10.29 2.41
N ILE A 38 3.24 10.53 1.76
CA ILE A 38 4.42 9.66 1.85
C ILE A 38 4.89 9.56 3.31
N LYS A 39 4.94 10.68 4.04
CA LYS A 39 5.29 10.69 5.48
C LYS A 39 4.29 9.90 6.31
N ALA A 40 2.99 10.04 6.07
CA ALA A 40 1.95 9.30 6.80
C ALA A 40 2.08 7.79 6.60
N VAL A 41 2.30 7.33 5.37
CA VAL A 41 2.55 5.91 5.05
C VAL A 41 3.79 5.39 5.80
N ASN A 42 4.91 6.10 5.70
CA ASN A 42 6.14 5.70 6.35
C ASN A 42 6.04 5.70 7.89
N LEU A 43 5.29 6.64 8.46
CA LEU A 43 5.04 6.69 9.90
C LEU A 43 4.21 5.49 10.35
N ALA A 44 3.17 5.11 9.61
CA ALA A 44 2.36 3.92 9.90
C ALA A 44 3.21 2.64 9.87
N ILE A 45 4.08 2.50 8.86
CA ILE A 45 5.05 1.40 8.74
C ILE A 45 5.99 1.38 9.96
N TYR A 46 6.57 2.53 10.30
CA TYR A 46 7.52 2.65 11.41
C TYR A 46 6.87 2.30 12.75
N LEU A 47 5.66 2.79 13.00
CA LEU A 47 4.90 2.54 14.22
C LEU A 47 4.27 1.15 14.25
N ARG A 48 4.26 0.41 13.13
CA ARG A 48 3.54 -0.85 12.95
C ARG A 48 2.06 -0.72 13.32
N ARG A 49 1.45 0.40 12.92
CA ARG A 49 0.04 0.70 13.17
C ARG A 49 -0.72 0.77 11.84
N PRO A 50 -1.99 0.37 11.81
CA PRO A 50 -2.84 0.56 10.63
C PRO A 50 -2.94 2.03 10.25
N LEU A 51 -3.06 2.29 8.94
CA LEU A 51 -3.32 3.62 8.38
C LEU A 51 -4.72 3.63 7.77
N LEU A 52 -5.60 4.46 8.33
CA LEU A 52 -6.90 4.76 7.73
C LEU A 52 -6.77 5.97 6.81
N ILE A 53 -7.22 5.83 5.56
CA ILE A 53 -7.17 6.90 4.56
C ILE A 53 -8.60 7.35 4.26
N GLU A 54 -8.85 8.65 4.45
CA GLU A 54 -10.11 9.30 4.13
C GLU A 54 -9.97 10.22 2.91
N GLY A 55 -11.09 10.54 2.25
CA GLY A 55 -11.12 11.43 1.07
C GLY A 55 -12.32 11.15 0.18
N GLU A 56 -12.56 12.03 -0.80
CA GLU A 56 -13.70 11.89 -1.72
C GLU A 56 -13.59 10.65 -2.61
N ALA A 57 -14.74 10.22 -3.17
CA ALA A 57 -14.74 9.16 -4.17
C ALA A 57 -13.87 9.57 -5.36
N GLY A 58 -12.98 8.68 -5.81
CA GLY A 58 -12.07 8.97 -6.93
C GLY A 58 -10.72 9.59 -6.57
N CYS A 59 -10.43 9.97 -5.31
CA CYS A 59 -9.12 10.52 -4.91
C CYS A 59 -7.96 9.51 -4.88
N GLY A 60 -8.12 8.32 -5.45
CA GLY A 60 -7.03 7.34 -5.57
C GLY A 60 -6.65 6.58 -4.28
N LYS A 61 -7.50 6.57 -3.24
CA LYS A 61 -7.25 5.84 -1.97
C LYS A 61 -6.88 4.36 -2.18
N THR A 62 -7.63 3.66 -3.04
CA THR A 62 -7.36 2.25 -3.39
C THR A 62 -6.05 2.10 -4.18
N ARG A 63 -5.73 3.06 -5.06
CA ARG A 63 -4.50 3.06 -5.85
C ARG A 63 -3.27 3.27 -4.97
N LEU A 64 -3.35 4.13 -3.95
CA LEU A 64 -2.27 4.31 -2.97
C LEU A 64 -1.87 2.97 -2.33
N ALA A 65 -2.84 2.16 -1.92
CA ALA A 65 -2.56 0.87 -1.30
C ALA A 65 -1.85 -0.10 -2.26
N SER A 66 -2.25 -0.10 -3.54
CA SER A 66 -1.58 -0.87 -4.60
C SER A 66 -0.14 -0.39 -4.86
N ALA A 67 0.05 0.93 -4.98
CA ALA A 67 1.36 1.54 -5.21
C ALA A 67 2.35 1.25 -4.07
N VAL A 68 1.89 1.34 -2.81
CA VAL A 68 2.69 0.99 -1.63
C VAL A 68 3.07 -0.48 -1.63
N ALA A 69 2.12 -1.37 -1.92
CA ALA A 69 2.39 -2.81 -1.96
C ALA A 69 3.35 -3.20 -3.09
N TYR A 70 3.20 -2.60 -4.27
CA TYR A 70 4.08 -2.79 -5.42
C TYR A 70 5.51 -2.40 -5.07
N GLU A 71 5.73 -1.16 -4.62
CA GLU A 71 7.09 -0.62 -4.39
C GLU A 71 7.83 -1.39 -3.28
N LEU A 72 7.08 -1.79 -2.24
CA LEU A 72 7.65 -2.54 -1.11
C LEU A 72 7.72 -4.05 -1.35
N GLY A 73 7.17 -4.55 -2.46
CA GLY A 73 7.05 -5.98 -2.76
C GLY A 73 6.26 -6.75 -1.71
N LEU A 74 5.25 -6.13 -1.10
CA LEU A 74 4.41 -6.69 -0.05
C LEU A 74 3.16 -7.34 -0.64
N PRO A 75 2.58 -8.36 0.02
CA PRO A 75 1.30 -8.92 -0.41
C PRO A 75 0.20 -7.85 -0.40
N PHE A 76 -0.67 -7.89 -1.40
CA PHE A 76 -1.81 -6.98 -1.50
C PHE A 76 -3.13 -7.76 -1.50
N TYR A 77 -3.91 -7.57 -0.44
CA TYR A 77 -5.24 -8.16 -0.30
C TYR A 77 -6.29 -7.07 -0.38
N ARG A 78 -7.14 -7.14 -1.41
CA ARG A 78 -8.24 -6.21 -1.59
C ARG A 78 -9.54 -6.81 -1.08
N TRP A 79 -10.29 -5.99 -0.35
CA TRP A 79 -11.59 -6.35 0.17
C TRP A 79 -12.58 -5.22 0.02
N ASP A 80 -13.53 -5.39 -0.89
CA ASP A 80 -14.51 -4.36 -1.21
C ASP A 80 -15.76 -4.52 -0.34
N ILE A 81 -15.98 -3.61 0.61
CA ILE A 81 -17.17 -3.57 1.46
C ILE A 81 -18.22 -2.63 0.86
N ARG A 82 -19.46 -3.10 0.73
CA ARG A 82 -20.64 -2.33 0.31
C ARG A 82 -21.74 -2.50 1.35
N SER A 83 -22.75 -1.62 1.35
CA SER A 83 -23.92 -1.73 2.25
C SER A 83 -24.70 -3.04 2.09
N THR A 84 -24.53 -3.72 0.95
CA THR A 84 -25.13 -5.03 0.65
C THR A 84 -24.21 -6.23 0.94
N THR A 85 -22.97 -6.00 1.38
CA THR A 85 -22.03 -7.09 1.70
C THR A 85 -22.50 -7.80 2.96
N LYS A 86 -22.81 -9.09 2.86
CA LYS A 86 -23.15 -9.92 4.02
C LYS A 86 -21.86 -10.35 4.73
N ALA A 87 -21.88 -10.43 6.07
CA ALA A 87 -20.71 -10.80 6.89
C ALA A 87 -20.13 -12.22 6.65
N LYS A 88 -20.72 -13.01 5.74
CA LYS A 88 -20.21 -14.33 5.29
C LYS A 88 -19.52 -14.28 3.92
N GLU A 89 -19.65 -13.17 3.20
CA GLU A 89 -18.99 -12.89 1.91
C GLU A 89 -17.73 -12.03 2.12
N GLY A 90 -17.34 -11.94 3.39
CA GLY A 90 -16.08 -11.51 3.92
C GLY A 90 -15.67 -12.42 5.09
#